data_AF-A0A1A8BFZ8-F1
#
_entry.id   AF-A0A1A8BFZ8-F1
#
_cell.length_a   1.000
_cell.length_b   1.000
_cell.length_c   1.000
_cell.angle_alpha   90.00
_cell.angle_beta   90.00
_cell.angle_gamma   90.00
#
_symmetry.space_group_name_H-M   'P 1'
#
loop_
_entity.id
_entity.type
_entity.pdbx_description
1 polymer ?
#
loop_
_entity_poly.entity_id
_entity_poly.type
_entity_poly.pdbx_seq_one_letter_code
_entity_poly.pdbx_strand_id
1 'polypeptide(L)'
;MAVSLSYDLLLLLVISSLDWSSTPGSAFLTDHNRMTSSAPVEPHFTECMSRDLETFRCWWSPGTFHNLSSPEELRVFYLKRNSPSSEWKECPEYSHLNRECFFDANHTSIWIPYCLQLRGQNNITYFNEDDCFSVENIDLFKGHHG
;
A
#
# COMPACT_ATOMS: atom_id res chain seq x y z
N MET A 1 19.96 -74.34 -13.75
CA MET A 1 20.72 -73.11 -13.48
C MET A 1 20.00 -72.00 -14.23
N ALA A 2 19.44 -70.95 -13.68
CA ALA A 2 19.34 -70.49 -12.31
C ALA A 2 18.04 -69.67 -12.21
N VAL A 3 17.36 -69.85 -11.08
CA VAL A 3 16.20 -69.12 -10.55
C VAL A 3 16.57 -67.65 -10.20
N SER A 4 17.36 -66.98 -11.05
CA SER A 4 18.00 -65.70 -10.72
C SER A 4 17.27 -64.47 -11.29
N LEU A 5 16.48 -64.62 -12.35
CA LEU A 5 15.90 -63.46 -13.05
C LEU A 5 14.71 -62.81 -12.33
N SER A 6 14.10 -63.48 -11.34
CA SER A 6 12.99 -62.91 -10.55
C SER A 6 13.47 -62.07 -9.37
N TYR A 7 14.66 -62.38 -8.82
CA TYR A 7 15.23 -61.67 -7.67
C TYR A 7 15.79 -60.30 -8.09
N ASP A 8 16.42 -60.22 -9.27
CA ASP A 8 16.87 -58.96 -9.87
C ASP A 8 15.71 -58.00 -10.18
N LEU A 9 14.59 -58.53 -10.69
CA LEU A 9 13.41 -57.72 -10.97
C LEU A 9 12.69 -57.24 -9.69
N LEU A 10 12.70 -58.07 -8.63
CA LEU A 10 12.20 -57.69 -7.31
C LEU A 10 13.09 -56.65 -6.61
N LEU A 11 14.42 -56.76 -6.71
CA LEU A 11 15.38 -55.78 -6.20
C LEU A 11 15.22 -54.41 -6.86
N LEU A 12 15.01 -54.36 -8.18
CA LEU A 12 14.81 -53.11 -8.93
C LEU A 12 13.54 -52.36 -8.53
N LEU A 13 12.51 -53.03 -8.02
CA LEU A 13 11.28 -52.37 -7.56
C LEU A 13 11.43 -51.75 -6.16
N VAL A 14 12.33 -52.27 -5.32
CA VAL A 14 12.54 -51.73 -3.95
C VAL A 14 13.32 -50.41 -3.98
N ILE A 15 14.20 -50.22 -4.96
CA ILE A 15 14.99 -48.98 -5.12
C ILE A 15 14.16 -47.79 -5.64
N SER A 16 12.98 -48.00 -6.22
CA SER A 16 12.04 -46.91 -6.54
C SER A 16 11.23 -46.38 -5.35
N SER A 17 11.36 -46.97 -4.16
CA SER A 17 10.57 -46.62 -2.96
C SER A 17 11.40 -46.05 -1.80
N LEU A 18 12.71 -45.81 -1.98
CA LEU A 18 13.61 -45.33 -0.91
C LEU A 18 14.39 -44.05 -1.27
N ASP A 19 13.80 -43.17 -2.10
CA ASP A 19 14.23 -41.76 -2.21
C ASP A 19 13.16 -40.81 -1.63
N TRP A 20 12.65 -41.15 -0.44
CA TRP A 20 12.09 -40.17 0.49
C TRP A 20 13.11 -39.94 1.61
N SER A 21 14.19 -39.23 1.28
CA SER A 21 14.87 -38.40 2.26
C SER A 21 14.43 -36.97 2.01
N SER A 22 13.28 -36.64 2.61
CA SER A 22 12.84 -35.28 2.83
C SER A 22 13.89 -34.51 3.62
N THR A 23 14.76 -33.79 2.91
CA THR A 23 15.36 -32.56 3.43
C THR A 23 14.28 -31.50 3.27
N PRO A 24 13.76 -30.84 4.32
CA PRO A 24 13.06 -29.58 4.13
C PRO A 24 14.11 -28.47 3.91
N GLY A 25 14.95 -28.66 2.89
CA GLY A 25 15.68 -27.58 2.25
C GLY A 25 14.68 -26.89 1.35
N SER A 26 13.89 -26.01 1.94
CA SER A 26 12.84 -25.24 1.30
C SER A 26 13.41 -24.40 0.16
N ALA A 27 13.54 -25.01 -1.02
CA ALA A 27 13.65 -24.29 -2.28
C ALA A 27 12.22 -23.92 -2.72
N PHE A 28 11.57 -23.04 -1.95
CA PHE A 28 10.67 -22.10 -2.60
C PHE A 28 11.56 -21.35 -3.58
N LEU A 29 11.47 -21.69 -4.88
CA LEU A 29 11.48 -20.61 -5.86
C LEU A 29 10.20 -19.82 -5.61
N THR A 30 10.19 -19.05 -4.52
CA THR A 30 9.71 -17.70 -4.65
C THR A 30 10.63 -17.11 -5.71
N ASP A 31 10.16 -17.16 -6.95
CA ASP A 31 10.27 -15.99 -7.82
C ASP A 31 9.49 -14.87 -7.11
N HIS A 32 10.06 -14.45 -5.97
CA HIS A 32 9.89 -13.14 -5.47
C HIS A 32 10.60 -12.35 -6.56
N ASN A 33 9.82 -11.87 -7.52
CA ASN A 33 9.85 -10.46 -7.81
C ASN A 33 9.72 -9.76 -6.45
N ARG A 34 10.84 -9.74 -5.73
CA ARG A 34 11.22 -8.71 -4.79
C ARG A 34 11.38 -7.52 -5.70
N MET A 35 10.24 -6.99 -6.12
CA MET A 35 10.11 -5.59 -6.41
C MET A 35 10.48 -4.97 -5.07
N THR A 36 11.78 -4.71 -4.90
CA THR A 36 12.21 -3.59 -4.08
C THR A 36 11.53 -2.40 -4.71
N SER A 37 10.26 -2.19 -4.36
CA SER A 37 9.66 -0.88 -4.36
C SER A 37 10.61 -0.11 -3.45
N SER A 38 11.46 0.70 -4.07
CA SER A 38 12.17 1.73 -3.34
C SER A 38 11.13 2.45 -2.50
N ALA A 39 11.45 2.72 -1.23
CA ALA A 39 10.60 3.62 -0.47
C ALA A 39 10.56 4.96 -1.23
N PRO A 40 9.38 5.57 -1.44
CA PRO A 40 9.30 6.77 -2.24
C PRO A 40 10.15 7.88 -1.60
N VAL A 41 10.85 8.61 -2.46
CA VAL A 41 11.80 9.63 -2.01
C VAL A 41 11.06 10.84 -1.43
N GLU A 42 9.95 11.22 -2.02
CA GLU A 42 9.19 12.42 -1.68
C GLU A 42 8.00 12.13 -0.76
N PRO A 43 7.48 13.15 -0.06
CA PRO A 43 6.23 13.05 0.69
C PRO A 43 5.07 12.61 -0.19
N HIS A 44 4.32 11.62 0.27
CA HIS A 44 3.20 11.03 -0.46
C HIS A 44 2.12 10.56 0.52
N PHE A 45 0.88 10.52 0.04
CA PHE A 45 -0.16 9.76 0.71
C PHE A 45 0.16 8.27 0.59
N THR A 46 -0.18 7.52 1.62
CA THR A 46 0.06 6.06 1.67
C THR A 46 -1.24 5.30 1.48
N GLU A 47 -2.30 5.74 2.15
CA GLU A 47 -3.59 5.09 2.14
C GLU A 47 -4.68 6.12 2.47
N CYS A 48 -5.88 5.89 1.93
CA CYS A 48 -7.12 6.50 2.37
C CYS A 48 -8.17 5.40 2.50
N MET A 49 -9.01 5.44 3.54
CA MET A 49 -9.99 4.40 3.82
C MET A 49 -11.26 4.97 4.45
N SER A 50 -12.41 4.41 4.06
CA SER A 50 -13.71 4.63 4.70
C SER A 50 -14.33 3.28 5.07
N ARG A 51 -14.84 3.15 6.30
CA ARG A 51 -15.48 1.90 6.75
C ARG A 51 -17.01 1.93 6.65
N ASP A 52 -17.57 3.14 6.63
CA ASP A 52 -18.99 3.41 6.81
C ASP A 52 -19.59 4.31 5.72
N LEU A 53 -18.76 4.81 4.79
CA LEU A 53 -19.11 5.83 3.80
C LEU A 53 -19.61 7.16 4.41
N GLU A 54 -19.47 7.33 5.72
CA GLU A 54 -19.85 8.55 6.45
C GLU A 54 -18.63 9.32 6.92
N THR A 55 -17.53 8.60 7.21
CA THR A 55 -16.25 9.17 7.61
C THR A 55 -15.13 8.52 6.82
N PHE A 56 -14.02 9.24 6.65
CA PHE A 56 -12.83 8.64 6.06
C PHE A 56 -11.56 9.21 6.65
N ARG A 57 -10.47 8.47 6.45
CA ARG A 57 -9.13 8.79 6.95
C ARG A 57 -8.14 8.68 5.84
N CYS A 58 -7.11 9.52 5.88
CA CYS A 58 -5.98 9.44 4.99
C CYS A 58 -4.68 9.55 5.77
N TRP A 59 -3.69 8.76 5.37
CA TRP A 59 -2.37 8.71 5.99
C TRP A 59 -1.29 9.13 5.00
N TRP A 60 -0.23 9.77 5.49
CA TRP A 60 0.92 10.15 4.66
C TRP A 60 2.26 9.79 5.28
N SER A 61 3.25 9.67 4.41
CA SER A 61 4.64 9.42 4.78
C SER A 61 5.53 10.53 4.22
N PRO A 62 6.56 10.99 4.96
CA PRO A 62 7.57 11.90 4.42
C PRO A 62 8.50 11.23 3.39
N GLY A 63 8.36 9.91 3.19
CA GLY A 63 9.27 9.15 2.34
C GLY A 63 10.67 9.05 2.95
N THR A 64 11.70 8.93 2.10
CA THR A 64 13.11 9.01 2.53
C THR A 64 13.64 10.45 2.57
N PHE A 65 12.77 11.46 2.45
CA PHE A 65 13.16 12.87 2.39
C PHE A 65 13.68 13.35 3.75
N HIS A 66 15.00 13.41 3.90
CA HIS A 66 15.67 13.74 5.17
C HIS A 66 15.48 15.19 5.66
N ASN A 67 14.95 16.08 4.84
CA ASN A 67 14.70 17.47 5.22
C ASN A 67 13.38 17.68 5.96
N LEU A 68 12.56 16.62 6.15
CA LEU A 68 11.31 16.68 6.90
C LEU A 68 11.43 15.89 8.21
N SER A 69 11.74 16.59 9.30
CA SER A 69 12.05 15.96 10.58
C SER A 69 10.81 15.76 11.46
N SER A 70 9.82 16.66 11.37
CA SER A 70 8.57 16.62 12.14
C SER A 70 7.34 16.36 11.25
N PRO A 71 6.33 15.60 11.74
CA PRO A 71 5.03 15.46 11.08
C PRO A 71 4.33 16.78 10.77
N GLU A 72 4.57 17.83 11.58
CA GLU A 72 3.93 19.15 11.45
C GLU A 72 4.45 19.97 10.26
N GLU A 73 5.56 19.56 9.65
CA GLU A 73 6.15 20.23 8.49
C GLU A 73 5.39 19.95 7.18
N LEU A 74 4.52 18.93 7.19
CA LEU A 74 3.62 18.58 6.10
C LEU A 74 2.17 18.86 6.50
N ARG A 75 1.47 19.56 5.62
CA ARG A 75 0.05 19.85 5.75
C ARG A 75 -0.75 19.20 4.63
N VAL A 76 -1.86 18.58 5.01
CA VAL A 76 -2.79 17.95 4.07
C VAL A 76 -3.81 18.98 3.62
N PHE A 77 -3.97 19.09 2.30
CA PHE A 77 -5.02 19.88 1.69
C PHE A 77 -5.91 19.00 0.84
N TYR A 78 -7.21 19.29 0.84
CA TYR A 78 -8.19 18.60 0.02
C TYR A 78 -8.99 19.58 -0.82
N LEU A 79 -9.46 19.09 -1.96
CA LEU A 79 -10.34 19.80 -2.87
C LEU A 79 -11.57 18.94 -3.15
N LYS A 80 -12.75 19.48 -2.90
CA LYS A 80 -14.02 18.90 -3.34
C LYS A 80 -14.25 19.28 -4.81
N ARG A 81 -13.82 18.41 -5.73
CA ARG A 81 -13.94 18.63 -7.18
C ARG A 81 -15.41 18.79 -7.55
N ASN A 82 -15.71 19.74 -8.45
CA ASN A 82 -17.06 20.03 -8.94
C ASN A 82 -18.06 20.52 -7.87
N SER A 83 -17.58 20.91 -6.68
CA SER A 83 -18.41 21.64 -5.72
C SER A 83 -18.47 23.14 -6.08
N PRO A 84 -19.59 23.84 -5.82
CA PRO A 84 -19.69 25.28 -6.09
C PRO A 84 -18.71 26.12 -5.26
N SER A 85 -18.17 25.56 -4.17
CA SER A 85 -17.13 26.12 -3.32
C SER A 85 -15.80 25.38 -3.48
N SER A 86 -15.47 24.97 -4.70
CA SER A 86 -14.25 24.23 -5.05
C SER A 86 -13.00 25.09 -4.80
N GLU A 87 -12.53 25.06 -3.56
CA GLU A 87 -11.29 25.66 -3.08
C GLU A 87 -10.48 24.63 -2.30
N TRP A 88 -9.16 24.79 -2.28
CA TRP A 88 -8.29 23.95 -1.47
C TRP A 88 -8.46 24.29 0.00
N LYS A 89 -8.89 23.31 0.79
CA LYS A 89 -9.07 23.43 2.24
C LYS A 89 -8.04 22.59 2.97
N GLU A 90 -7.62 23.04 4.14
CA GLU A 90 -6.74 22.28 5.01
C GLU A 90 -7.51 21.16 5.71
N CYS A 91 -6.81 20.08 6.05
CA CYS A 91 -7.35 18.95 6.81
C CYS A 91 -8.21 19.42 8.00
N PRO A 92 -9.43 18.87 8.17
CA PRO A 92 -10.32 19.30 9.23
C PRO A 92 -9.84 18.84 10.61
N GLU A 93 -9.29 17.63 10.73
CA GLU A 93 -8.76 17.11 12.00
C GLU A 93 -7.48 16.29 11.79
N TYR A 94 -6.37 16.75 12.36
CA TYR A 94 -5.09 16.06 12.31
C TYR A 94 -4.87 15.15 13.51
N SER A 95 -4.35 13.95 13.27
CA SER A 95 -3.65 13.14 14.26
C SER A 95 -2.17 13.05 13.88
N HIS A 96 -1.37 13.99 14.41
CA HIS A 96 0.05 14.13 14.08
C HIS A 96 0.89 12.91 14.47
N LEU A 97 0.51 12.19 15.53
CA LEU A 97 1.17 10.96 15.96
C LEU A 97 1.05 9.86 14.90
N ASN A 98 -0.10 9.79 14.24
CA ASN A 98 -0.37 8.78 13.21
C ASN A 98 -0.10 9.27 11.79
N ARG A 99 0.27 10.56 11.61
CA ARG A 99 0.30 11.23 10.30
C ARG A 99 -1.01 10.98 9.55
N GLU A 100 -2.11 11.22 10.24
CA GLU A 100 -3.47 10.94 9.80
C GLU A 100 -4.28 12.24 9.71
N CYS A 101 -5.13 12.30 8.69
CA CYS A 101 -6.15 13.33 8.52
C CYS A 101 -7.51 12.63 8.57
N PHE A 102 -8.34 13.01 9.55
CA PHE A 102 -9.67 12.45 9.74
C PHE A 102 -10.73 13.41 9.19
N PHE A 103 -11.66 12.87 8.40
CA PHE A 103 -12.80 13.58 7.87
C PHE A 103 -14.07 13.04 8.53
N ASP A 104 -14.70 13.88 9.33
CA ASP A 104 -15.98 13.56 9.98
C ASP A 104 -17.16 13.58 8.98
N ALA A 105 -18.36 13.30 9.49
CA ALA A 105 -19.57 13.31 8.69
C ALA A 105 -19.89 14.68 8.07
N ASN A 106 -19.49 15.79 8.70
CA ASN A 106 -19.72 17.14 8.18
C ASN A 106 -18.79 17.48 7.01
N HIS A 107 -17.60 16.87 6.99
CA HIS A 107 -16.60 17.10 5.96
C HIS A 107 -16.64 16.03 4.85
N THR A 108 -17.36 14.93 5.04
CA THR A 108 -17.50 13.85 4.07
C THR A 108 -18.69 14.08 3.11
N SER A 109 -18.56 13.65 1.86
CA SER A 109 -19.61 13.78 0.84
C SER A 109 -19.43 12.69 -0.20
N ILE A 110 -20.27 11.67 -0.16
CA ILE A 110 -20.06 10.41 -0.92
C ILE A 110 -19.96 10.66 -2.44
N TRP A 111 -20.84 11.51 -2.96
CA TRP A 111 -20.99 11.77 -4.41
C TRP A 111 -20.03 12.83 -4.96
N ILE A 112 -19.15 13.38 -4.12
CA ILE A 112 -18.23 14.44 -4.53
C ILE A 112 -16.82 13.84 -4.57
N PRO A 113 -16.12 13.91 -5.71
CA PRO A 113 -14.73 13.49 -5.77
C PRO A 113 -13.84 14.44 -4.96
N TYR A 114 -12.95 13.86 -4.17
CA TYR A 114 -11.91 14.55 -3.43
C TYR A 114 -10.59 14.43 -4.19
N CYS A 115 -9.81 15.49 -4.20
CA CYS A 115 -8.40 15.46 -4.56
C CYS A 115 -7.58 15.87 -3.35
N LEU A 116 -6.47 15.19 -3.09
CA LEU A 116 -5.59 15.48 -1.97
C LEU A 116 -4.23 15.99 -2.46
N GLN A 117 -3.59 16.84 -1.66
CA GLN A 117 -2.19 17.22 -1.86
C GLN A 117 -1.50 17.46 -0.52
N LEU A 118 -0.20 17.25 -0.49
CA LEU A 118 0.65 17.61 0.65
C LEU A 118 1.35 18.94 0.36
N ARG A 119 1.42 19.82 1.35
CA ARG A 119 2.19 21.06 1.28
C ARG A 119 3.24 21.11 2.37
N GLY A 120 4.48 21.40 1.98
CA GLY A 120 5.60 21.62 2.89
C GLY A 120 5.70 23.07 3.37
N GLN A 121 6.66 23.33 4.27
CA GLN A 121 6.88 24.63 4.92
C GLN A 121 7.13 25.81 3.96
N ASN A 122 7.71 25.55 2.77
CA ASN A 122 7.96 26.56 1.73
C ASN A 122 6.88 26.62 0.64
N ASN A 123 5.66 26.15 0.94
CA ASN A 123 4.57 25.98 -0.04
C ASN A 123 4.92 25.07 -1.24
N ILE A 124 5.96 24.24 -1.09
CA ILE A 124 6.23 23.16 -2.04
C ILE A 124 5.04 22.21 -1.97
N THR A 125 4.42 21.98 -3.12
CA THR A 125 3.21 21.17 -3.25
C THR A 125 3.61 19.84 -3.86
N TYR A 126 3.30 18.77 -3.13
CA TYR A 126 3.39 17.39 -3.61
C TYR A 126 1.97 16.96 -3.95
N PHE A 127 1.67 16.96 -5.24
CA PHE A 127 0.36 16.65 -5.79
C PHE A 127 0.51 15.72 -6.97
N ASN A 128 -0.27 14.64 -6.98
CA ASN A 128 -0.47 13.82 -8.16
C ASN A 128 -1.91 14.00 -8.64
N GLU A 129 -2.11 14.18 -9.95
CA GLU A 129 -3.45 14.29 -10.55
C GLU A 129 -4.28 13.01 -10.35
N ASP A 130 -3.60 11.87 -10.19
CA ASP A 130 -4.19 10.57 -9.88
C ASP A 130 -4.63 10.45 -8.42
N ASP A 131 -4.24 11.37 -7.53
CA ASP A 131 -4.60 11.37 -6.10
C ASP A 131 -6.02 11.95 -5.87
N CYS A 132 -6.97 11.52 -6.69
CA CYS A 132 -8.36 11.91 -6.59
C CYS A 132 -9.29 10.69 -6.56
N PHE A 133 -10.23 10.68 -5.62
CA PHE A 133 -11.13 9.56 -5.37
C PHE A 133 -12.54 10.02 -4.98
N SER A 134 -13.54 9.18 -5.25
CA SER A 134 -14.84 9.26 -4.59
C SER A 134 -14.84 8.38 -3.34
N VAL A 135 -15.64 8.71 -2.33
CA VAL A 135 -15.67 7.97 -1.06
C VAL A 135 -16.07 6.50 -1.27
N GLU A 136 -16.93 6.24 -2.26
CA GLU A 136 -17.34 4.88 -2.66
C GLU A 136 -16.20 4.00 -3.18
N ASN A 137 -15.15 4.60 -3.77
CA ASN A 137 -14.02 3.90 -4.37
C ASN A 137 -12.72 4.17 -3.60
N ILE A 138 -12.80 4.73 -2.39
CA ILE A 138 -11.65 5.17 -1.62
C ILE A 138 -10.69 4.03 -1.29
N ASP A 139 -11.19 2.81 -1.12
CA ASP A 139 -10.36 1.64 -0.82
C ASP A 139 -9.47 1.21 -2.01
N LEU A 140 -9.72 1.75 -3.21
CA LEU A 140 -8.84 1.58 -4.37
C LEU A 140 -7.73 2.62 -4.43
N PHE A 141 -7.81 3.68 -3.62
CA PHE A 141 -6.76 4.68 -3.51
C PHE A 141 -5.49 4.02 -2.98
N LYS A 142 -4.48 3.92 -3.84
CA LYS A 142 -3.13 3.53 -3.44
C LYS A 142 -2.25 4.75 -3.57
N GLY A 143 -1.67 5.14 -2.45
CA GLY A 143 -0.59 6.12 -2.44
C GLY A 143 0.48 5.77 -3.47
N HIS A 144 0.97 6.74 -4.23
CA HIS A 144 1.94 6.47 -5.27
C HIS A 144 3.25 5.96 -4.65
N HIS A 145 3.50 4.65 -4.78
CA HIS A 145 4.79 4.04 -4.51
C HIS A 145 5.65 4.19 -5.77
N GLY A 146 6.49 5.23 -5.81
CA GLY A 146 7.53 5.42 -6.83
C GLY A 146 8.71 4.48 -6.63
#